data_AF-A0A943X242-F1
#
_entry.id   AF-A0A943X242-F1
#
_cell.length_a   1.000
_cell.length_b   1.000
_cell.length_c   1.000
_cell.angle_alpha   90.00
_cell.angle_beta   90.00
_cell.angle_gamma   90.00
#
_symmetry.space_group_name_H-M   'P 1'
#
loop_
_entity.id
_entity.type
_entity.pdbx_description
1 polymer ?
#
loop_
_entity_poly.entity_id
_entity_poly.type
_entity_poly.pdbx_seq_one_letter_code
_entity_poly.pdbx_strand_id
1 'polypeptide(L)'
;MNNPKRGFVIYFDNYPMLLEMPPEQRGLLFTALIQYADGRWRGDVTDPEEILVRWPSMGPQAQMGFRFMASAVDRDTQRWLLRRQAGERRRQQAREEGQSSKIHGSTVPCARAEPPDNHYSTDLEQTRRLVERIRSGGEETHGAI
;
A
#
# COMPACT_ATOMS: atom_id res chain seq x y z
N MET A 1 9.88 -15.29 -5.03
CA MET A 1 9.95 -14.31 -3.93
C MET A 1 8.89 -13.26 -4.21
N ASN A 2 7.77 -13.33 -3.51
CA ASN A 2 6.72 -12.32 -3.62
C ASN A 2 7.23 -11.07 -2.91
N ASN A 3 7.42 -9.98 -3.65
CA ASN A 3 7.68 -8.66 -3.05
C ASN A 3 6.33 -7.92 -2.97
N PRO A 4 5.53 -8.13 -1.90
CA PRO A 4 4.25 -7.47 -1.78
C PRO A 4 4.44 -5.96 -1.67
N LYS A 5 3.50 -5.18 -2.21
CA LYS A 5 3.49 -3.74 -1.99
C LYS A 5 3.29 -3.50 -0.50
N ARG A 6 4.25 -2.83 0.15
CA ARG A 6 4.24 -2.66 1.61
C ARG A 6 3.35 -1.53 2.11
N GLY A 7 2.93 -0.65 1.20
CA GLY A 7 2.08 0.49 1.54
C GLY A 7 1.79 1.38 0.33
N PHE A 8 0.99 2.40 0.56
CA PHE A 8 0.62 3.43 -0.40
C PHE A 8 0.79 4.82 0.23
N VAL A 9 0.95 5.83 -0.61
CA VAL A 9 1.09 7.22 -0.20
C VAL A 9 -0.24 7.91 -0.41
N ILE A 10 -0.66 8.69 0.58
CA ILE A 10 -1.83 9.56 0.47
C ILE A 10 -1.33 11.00 0.42
N TYR A 11 -1.70 11.71 -0.63
CA TYR A 11 -1.37 13.12 -0.79
C TYR A 11 -2.46 13.99 -0.18
N PHE A 12 -2.05 14.98 0.61
CA PHE A 12 -2.92 15.93 1.29
C PHE A 12 -3.01 17.26 0.52
N ASP A 13 -2.80 17.23 -0.80
CA ASP A 13 -2.83 18.43 -1.64
C ASP A 13 -4.19 19.15 -1.58
N ASN A 14 -5.26 18.40 -1.28
CA ASN A 14 -6.62 18.91 -1.07
C ASN A 14 -7.01 18.96 0.42
N TYR A 15 -6.07 19.09 1.36
CA TYR A 15 -6.39 19.12 2.80
C TYR A 15 -7.40 20.20 3.22
N PRO A 16 -7.49 21.40 2.61
CA PRO A 16 -8.48 22.39 3.02
C PRO A 16 -9.90 21.88 2.82
N MET A 17 -10.16 21.23 1.68
CA MET A 17 -11.43 20.56 1.40
C MET A 17 -11.70 19.40 2.39
N LEU A 18 -10.65 18.69 2.83
CA LEU A 18 -10.81 17.66 3.86
C LEU A 18 -11.25 18.25 5.20
N LEU A 19 -10.68 19.41 5.58
CA LEU A 19 -11.01 20.08 6.84
C LEU A 19 -12.45 20.60 6.89
N GLU A 20 -13.02 20.99 5.75
CA GLU A 20 -14.40 21.45 5.63
C GLU A 20 -15.44 20.33 5.82
N MET A 21 -15.05 19.07 5.65
CA MET A 21 -15.96 17.94 5.82
C MET A 21 -16.17 17.57 7.28
N PRO A 22 -17.35 17.04 7.67
CA PRO A 22 -17.54 16.43 8.98
C PRO A 22 -16.52 15.30 9.25
N PRO A 23 -16.09 15.10 10.52
CA PRO A 23 -15.19 14.01 10.90
C PRO A 23 -15.63 12.64 10.38
N GLU A 24 -16.92 12.37 10.39
CA GLU A 24 -17.52 11.11 9.94
C GLU A 24 -17.27 10.92 8.44
N GLN A 25 -17.50 11.97 7.63
CA GLN A 25 -17.28 11.95 6.18
C GLN A 25 -15.80 11.77 5.82
N ARG A 26 -14.89 12.39 6.59
CA ARG A 26 -13.45 12.12 6.47
C ARG A 26 -13.12 10.66 6.77
N GLY A 27 -13.68 10.11 7.84
CA GLY A 27 -13.48 8.71 8.24
C GLY A 27 -13.91 7.73 7.15
N LEU A 28 -15.10 7.95 6.56
CA LEU A 28 -15.60 7.15 5.43
C LEU A 28 -14.65 7.23 4.22
N LEU A 29 -14.22 8.45 3.86
CA LEU A 29 -13.30 8.68 2.75
C LEU A 29 -11.98 7.91 2.94
N PHE A 30 -11.34 8.04 4.11
CA PHE A 30 -10.07 7.35 4.37
C PHE A 30 -10.24 5.84 4.38
N THR A 31 -11.33 5.34 4.94
CA THR A 31 -11.62 3.90 4.95
C THR A 31 -11.80 3.37 3.52
N ALA A 32 -12.56 4.10 2.68
CA ALA A 32 -12.72 3.76 1.27
C ALA A 32 -11.38 3.79 0.51
N LEU A 33 -10.52 4.79 0.77
CA LEU A 33 -9.18 4.87 0.14
C LEU A 33 -8.29 3.68 0.52
N ILE A 34 -8.29 3.25 1.78
CA ILE A 34 -7.53 2.08 2.22
C ILE A 34 -8.01 0.83 1.47
N GLN A 35 -9.33 0.63 1.34
CA GLN A 35 -9.90 -0.50 0.61
C GLN A 35 -9.57 -0.45 -0.88
N TYR A 36 -9.69 0.73 -1.50
CA TYR A 36 -9.31 0.92 -2.89
C TYR A 36 -7.83 0.60 -3.11
N ALA A 37 -6.94 1.15 -2.27
CA ALA A 37 -5.51 0.94 -2.40
C ALA A 37 -5.14 -0.55 -2.28
N ASP A 38 -5.70 -1.27 -1.30
CA ASP A 38 -5.45 -2.70 -1.09
C ASP A 38 -5.96 -3.55 -2.26
N GLY A 39 -7.21 -3.34 -2.69
CA GLY A 39 -7.77 -4.06 -3.84
C GLY A 39 -7.02 -3.76 -5.14
N ARG A 40 -6.60 -2.51 -5.33
CA ARG A 40 -5.97 -2.06 -6.58
C ARG A 40 -4.62 -2.71 -6.86
N TRP A 41 -3.78 -2.92 -5.84
CA TRP A 41 -2.48 -3.57 -6.02
C TRP A 41 -2.58 -5.08 -6.13
N ARG A 42 -3.62 -5.68 -5.52
CA ARG A 42 -3.95 -7.11 -5.65
C ARG A 42 -4.54 -7.45 -7.02
N GLY A 43 -5.16 -6.45 -7.67
CA GLY A 43 -5.86 -6.62 -8.94
C GLY A 43 -7.35 -6.94 -8.77
N ASP A 44 -7.88 -6.83 -7.55
CA ASP A 44 -9.28 -7.12 -7.21
C ASP A 44 -10.22 -5.95 -7.51
N VAL A 45 -9.66 -4.73 -7.60
CA VAL A 45 -10.42 -3.49 -7.85
C VAL A 45 -9.69 -2.68 -8.92
N THR A 46 -10.42 -2.26 -9.95
CA THR A 46 -9.87 -1.42 -11.02
C THR A 46 -10.43 -0.01 -11.01
N ASP A 47 -11.71 0.14 -10.69
CA ASP A 47 -12.40 1.42 -10.72
C ASP A 47 -12.72 1.91 -9.30
N PRO A 48 -12.36 3.17 -8.94
CA PRO A 48 -12.81 3.80 -7.70
C PRO A 48 -14.34 3.74 -7.49
N GLU A 49 -15.16 3.77 -8.54
CA GLU A 49 -16.62 3.72 -8.41
C GLU A 49 -17.12 2.40 -7.78
N GLU A 50 -16.42 1.28 -8.01
CA GLU A 50 -16.75 -0.02 -7.40
C GLU A 50 -16.67 0.03 -5.86
N ILE A 51 -15.83 0.92 -5.32
CA ILE A 51 -15.72 1.15 -3.88
C ILE A 51 -16.85 2.07 -3.43
N LEU A 52 -17.15 3.14 -4.17
CA LEU A 52 -18.18 4.11 -3.78
C LEU A 52 -19.58 3.49 -3.65
N VAL A 53 -19.91 2.49 -4.46
CA VAL A 53 -21.17 1.73 -4.34
C VAL A 53 -21.35 1.11 -2.95
N ARG A 54 -20.24 0.76 -2.27
CA ARG A 54 -20.23 0.15 -0.93
C ARG A 54 -20.38 1.18 0.18
N TRP A 55 -20.32 2.48 -0.15
CA TRP A 55 -20.34 3.59 0.79
C TRP A 55 -21.48 4.59 0.49
N PRO A 56 -22.76 4.15 0.51
CA PRO A 56 -23.88 5.02 0.17
C PRO A 56 -24.09 6.19 1.16
N SER A 57 -23.55 6.10 2.38
CA SER A 57 -23.58 7.16 3.38
C SER A 57 -22.51 8.24 3.17
N MET A 58 -21.60 8.05 2.21
CA MET A 58 -20.60 9.04 1.85
C MET A 58 -21.25 10.16 1.04
N GLY A 59 -21.19 11.38 1.55
CA GLY A 59 -21.76 12.56 0.91
C GLY A 59 -21.00 12.98 -0.36
N PRO A 60 -21.60 13.80 -1.23
CA PRO A 60 -21.02 14.15 -2.54
C PRO A 60 -19.62 14.77 -2.46
N GLN A 61 -19.37 15.63 -1.48
CA GLN A 61 -18.05 16.25 -1.27
C GLN A 61 -16.98 15.21 -0.93
N ALA A 62 -17.30 14.25 -0.05
CA ALA A 62 -16.40 13.16 0.33
C ALA A 62 -16.17 12.19 -0.84
N GLN A 63 -17.20 11.89 -1.64
CA GLN A 63 -17.03 11.08 -2.85
C GLN A 63 -16.12 11.77 -3.88
N MET A 64 -16.25 13.08 -4.07
CA MET A 64 -15.38 13.85 -4.95
C MET A 64 -13.93 13.84 -4.45
N GLY A 65 -13.73 14.07 -3.15
CA GLY A 65 -12.41 13.98 -2.52
C GLY A 65 -11.79 12.59 -2.64
N PHE A 66 -12.58 11.54 -2.44
CA PHE A 66 -12.18 10.16 -2.65
C PHE A 66 -11.69 9.92 -4.08
N ARG A 67 -12.46 10.30 -5.11
CA ARG A 67 -12.08 10.12 -6.52
C ARG A 67 -10.74 10.80 -6.84
N PHE A 68 -10.59 12.04 -6.38
CA PHE A 68 -9.36 12.79 -6.58
C PHE A 68 -8.15 12.08 -5.95
N MET A 69 -8.26 11.69 -4.69
CA MET A 69 -7.17 11.02 -3.96
C MET A 69 -6.90 9.60 -4.50
N ALA A 70 -7.95 8.87 -4.91
CA ALA A 70 -7.83 7.55 -5.53
C ALA A 70 -7.02 7.61 -6.84
N SER A 71 -7.14 8.69 -7.62
CA SER A 71 -6.34 8.87 -8.84
C SER A 71 -4.83 8.94 -8.58
N ALA A 72 -4.42 9.55 -7.46
CA ALA A 72 -3.02 9.62 -7.06
C ALA A 72 -2.52 8.24 -6.60
N VAL A 73 -3.34 7.53 -5.80
CA VAL A 73 -3.06 6.16 -5.36
C VAL A 73 -2.94 5.20 -6.54
N ASP A 74 -3.82 5.30 -7.53
CA ASP A 74 -3.78 4.48 -8.75
C ASP A 74 -2.49 4.71 -9.53
N ARG A 75 -2.15 5.98 -9.80
CA ARG A 75 -0.91 6.34 -10.50
C ARG A 75 0.33 5.76 -9.83
N ASP A 76 0.42 5.84 -8.51
CA ASP A 76 1.54 5.31 -7.74
C ASP A 76 1.57 3.78 -7.75
N THR A 77 0.40 3.16 -7.67
CA THR A 77 0.28 1.71 -7.70
C THR A 77 0.66 1.16 -9.07
N GLN A 78 0.22 1.80 -10.15
CA GLN A 78 0.62 1.47 -11.52
C GLN A 78 2.13 1.64 -11.72
N ARG A 79 2.70 2.77 -11.29
CA ARG A 79 4.15 2.99 -11.35
C ARG A 79 4.92 1.88 -10.61
N TRP A 80 4.45 1.48 -9.44
CA TRP A 80 5.03 0.38 -8.68
C TRP A 80 4.91 -0.97 -9.42
N LEU A 81 3.74 -1.28 -9.98
CA LEU A 81 3.50 -2.52 -10.74
C LEU A 81 4.41 -2.61 -11.97
N LEU A 82 4.56 -1.52 -12.72
CA LEU A 82 5.45 -1.46 -13.89
C LEU A 82 6.91 -1.69 -13.51
N ARG A 83 7.38 -1.06 -12.41
CA ARG A 83 8.75 -1.28 -11.89
C ARG A 83 8.96 -2.73 -11.45
N ARG A 84 7.96 -3.32 -10.79
CA ARG A 84 7.99 -4.72 -10.38
C ARG A 84 8.12 -5.64 -11.59
N GLN A 85 7.29 -5.47 -12.60
CA GLN A 85 7.34 -6.25 -13.84
C GLN A 85 8.68 -6.09 -14.57
N ALA A 86 9.21 -4.86 -14.69
CA ALA A 86 10.51 -4.61 -15.30
C ALA A 86 11.67 -5.26 -14.51
N GLY A 87 11.59 -5.28 -13.17
CA GLY A 87 12.53 -6.00 -12.33
C GLY A 87 12.43 -7.52 -12.46
N GLU A 88 11.22 -8.06 -12.62
CA GLU A 88 10.99 -9.48 -12.88
C GLU A 88 11.55 -9.89 -14.25
N ARG A 89 11.32 -9.11 -15.31
CA ARG A 89 11.88 -9.34 -16.65
C ARG A 89 13.41 -9.36 -16.64
N ARG A 90 14.05 -8.38 -15.99
CA ARG A 90 15.52 -8.36 -15.84
C ARG A 90 16.07 -9.59 -15.12
N ARG A 91 15.35 -10.09 -14.11
CA ARG A 91 15.76 -11.32 -13.40
C ARG A 91 15.57 -12.58 -14.25
N GLN A 92 14.54 -12.64 -15.10
CA GLN A 92 14.33 -13.74 -16.04
C GLN A 92 15.44 -13.75 -17.09
N GLN A 93 15.72 -12.61 -17.71
CA GLN A 93 16.82 -12.45 -18.68
C GLN A 93 18.17 -12.82 -18.06
N ALA A 94 18.50 -12.34 -16.86
CA ALA A 94 19.74 -12.72 -16.17
C ALA A 94 19.81 -14.22 -15.80
N ARG A 95 18.67 -14.89 -15.60
CA ARG A 95 18.64 -16.35 -15.37
C ARG A 95 18.85 -17.14 -16.66
N GLU A 96 18.26 -16.69 -17.75
CA GLU A 96 18.42 -17.28 -19.09
C GLU A 96 19.86 -17.08 -19.61
N GLU A 97 20.40 -15.86 -19.49
CA GLU A 97 21.79 -15.53 -19.85
C GLU A 97 22.81 -16.18 -18.90
N GLY A 98 22.49 -16.29 -17.61
CA GLY A 98 23.30 -17.00 -16.62
C GLY A 98 23.27 -18.53 -16.79
N GLN A 99 22.21 -19.10 -17.36
CA GLN A 99 22.17 -20.51 -17.75
C GLN A 99 22.96 -20.76 -19.04
N SER A 100 22.94 -19.82 -19.99
CA SER A 100 23.80 -19.86 -21.19
C SER A 100 25.29 -19.67 -20.84
N SER A 101 25.61 -18.79 -19.89
CA SER A 101 26.99 -18.54 -19.42
C SER A 101 27.55 -19.62 -18.49
N LYS A 102 26.74 -20.54 -17.95
CA LYS A 102 27.26 -21.73 -17.24
C LYS A 102 27.96 -22.72 -18.17
N ILE A 103 27.78 -22.58 -19.49
CA ILE A 103 28.49 -23.40 -20.48
C ILE A 103 29.90 -22.85 -20.75
N HIS A 104 30.16 -21.55 -20.54
CA HIS A 104 31.48 -20.93 -20.74
C HIS A 104 31.87 -20.14 -19.49
N GLY A 105 32.72 -20.75 -18.67
CA GLY A 105 33.12 -20.25 -17.35
C GLY A 105 33.59 -18.81 -17.34
N SER A 106 32.71 -17.89 -16.96
CA SER A 106 33.08 -16.57 -16.45
C SER A 106 31.97 -16.08 -15.54
N THR A 107 32.27 -15.99 -14.25
CA THR A 107 31.33 -15.54 -13.22
C THR A 107 31.39 -14.02 -13.14
N VAL A 108 30.43 -13.34 -13.78
CA VAL A 108 30.25 -11.89 -13.61
C VAL A 108 29.23 -11.65 -12.47
N PRO A 109 29.48 -10.74 -11.51
CA PRO A 109 28.58 -10.57 -10.36
C PRO A 109 27.25 -9.97 -10.82
N CYS A 110 26.18 -10.74 -10.63
CA CYS A 110 24.81 -10.36 -10.99
C CYS A 110 24.30 -9.22 -10.11
N ALA A 111 23.76 -8.20 -10.77
CA ALA A 111 23.00 -7.05 -10.30
C ALA A 111 22.62 -7.06 -8.80
N ARG A 112 23.17 -6.07 -8.08
CA ARG A 112 22.76 -5.64 -6.74
C ARG A 112 21.24 -5.47 -6.69
N ALA A 113 20.55 -6.46 -6.13
CA ALA A 113 19.19 -6.26 -5.65
C ALA A 113 19.30 -5.24 -4.53
N GLU A 114 18.64 -4.08 -4.66
CA GLU A 114 18.57 -3.14 -3.55
C GLU A 114 18.02 -3.88 -2.32
N PRO A 115 18.75 -3.83 -1.18
CA PRO A 115 18.28 -4.49 0.02
C PRO A 115 16.92 -3.88 0.40
N PRO A 116 15.95 -4.68 0.86
CA PRO A 116 14.71 -4.12 1.39
C PRO A 116 15.06 -3.14 2.50
N ASP A 117 14.47 -1.93 2.47
CA ASP A 117 14.64 -0.93 3.53
C ASP A 117 14.26 -1.54 4.88
N ASN A 118 15.29 -1.98 5.62
CA ASN A 118 15.15 -2.76 6.84
C ASN A 118 14.51 -1.91 7.95
N HIS A 119 14.78 -0.60 7.92
CA HIS A 119 14.23 0.38 8.84
C HIS A 119 12.70 0.46 8.78
N TYR A 120 12.12 0.36 7.57
CA TYR A 120 10.66 0.42 7.40
C TYR A 120 9.97 -0.81 8.00
N SER A 121 10.56 -2.01 7.88
CA SER A 121 10.00 -3.22 8.50
C SER A 121 10.08 -3.17 10.02
N THR A 122 11.17 -2.66 10.59
CA THR A 122 11.33 -2.56 12.05
C THR A 122 10.31 -1.60 12.67
N ASP A 123 10.07 -0.45 12.04
CA ASP A 123 9.10 0.55 12.51
C ASP A 123 7.66 0.01 12.50
N LEU A 124 7.29 -0.75 11.45
CA LEU A 124 6.00 -1.45 11.36
C LEU A 124 5.82 -2.50 12.45
N GLU A 125 6.85 -3.28 12.75
CA GLU A 125 6.81 -4.27 13.84
C GLU A 125 6.69 -3.60 15.21
N GLN A 126 7.40 -2.49 15.44
CA GLN A 126 7.28 -1.71 16.67
C GLN A 126 5.85 -1.17 16.85
N THR A 127 5.30 -0.57 15.79
CA THR A 127 3.92 -0.06 15.78
C THR A 127 2.91 -1.19 16.05
N ARG A 128 3.08 -2.36 15.41
CA ARG A 128 2.22 -3.52 15.65
C ARG A 128 2.26 -3.98 17.10
N ARG A 129 3.46 -4.12 17.69
CA ARG A 129 3.63 -4.51 19.10
C ARG A 129 2.99 -3.50 20.05
N LEU A 130 3.05 -2.20 19.72
CA LEU A 130 2.38 -1.16 20.50
C LEU A 130 0.86 -1.29 20.46
N VAL A 131 0.28 -1.51 19.26
CA VAL A 131 -1.16 -1.71 19.10
C VAL A 131 -1.63 -2.98 19.82
N GLU A 132 -0.89 -4.07 19.73
CA GLU A 132 -1.18 -5.31 20.47
C GLU A 132 -1.16 -5.07 21.99
N ARG A 133 -0.18 -4.30 22.49
CA ARG A 133 -0.08 -3.90 23.90
C ARG A 133 -1.27 -3.06 24.36
N ILE A 134 -1.69 -2.08 23.56
CA ILE A 134 -2.86 -1.23 23.88
C ILE A 134 -4.13 -2.09 23.93
N ARG A 135 -4.28 -3.02 22.98
CA ARG A 135 -5.43 -3.94 22.94
C ARG A 135 -5.44 -4.91 24.13
N SER A 136 -4.28 -5.37 24.59
CA SER A 136 -4.16 -6.27 25.75
C SER A 136 -4.18 -5.54 27.09
N GLY A 137 -3.88 -4.24 27.13
CA GLY A 137 -3.82 -3.41 28.34
C GLY A 137 -5.15 -2.76 28.74
N GLY A 138 -6.25 -3.04 28.02
CA GLY A 138 -7.59 -2.54 28.33
C GLY A 138 -8.39 -3.38 29.35
N GLU A 139 -7.82 -4.47 29.87
CA GLU A 139 -8.49 -5.40 30.79
C GLU A 139 -8.00 -5.32 32.25
N GLU A 140 -7.33 -4.24 32.65
CA GLU A 140 -6.99 -4.01 34.07
C GLU A 140 -8.10 -3.21 34.78
N THR A 141 -9.06 -3.98 35.31
CA THR A 141 -9.80 -3.73 36.58
C THR A 141 -10.65 -2.46 36.69
N HIS A 142 -11.94 -2.57 36.32
CA HIS A 142 -13.02 -1.99 37.13
C HIS A 142 -13.55 -3.09 38.06
N GLY A 143 -13.07 -3.06 39.30
CA GLY A 143 -13.55 -3.97 40.33
C GLY A 143 -12.70 -3.94 41.59
N ALA A 144 -12.93 -2.95 42.45
CA ALA A 144 -12.99 -3.11 43.91
C ALA A 144 -13.14 -1.75 44.61
N ILE A 145 -14.35 -1.55 45.16
CA ILE A 145 -14.73 -0.75 46.33
C ILE A 145 -14.60 0.78 46.23
#